data_AF-A0A9W5PPR9-F1
#
_entry.id   AF-A0A9W5PPR9-F1
#
_cell.length_a   1.000
_cell.length_b   1.000
_cell.length_c   1.000
_cell.angle_alpha   90.00
_cell.angle_beta   90.00
_cell.angle_gamma   90.00
#
_symmetry.space_group_name_H-M   'P 1'
#
loop_
_entity.id
_entity.type
_entity.pdbx_description
1 polymer ?
#
loop_
_entity_poly.entity_id
_entity_poly.type
_entity_poly.pdbx_seq_one_letter_code
_entity_poly.pdbx_strand_id
1 'polypeptide(L)'
;MKKKLEPFLPTVEEFQQMDGFELDDWAGKTRIVLIEREKMRDPRFHLKNGVSQVLSNKALSEAEKEKSIKILIDEYYRIMR
;
A
#
# COMPACT_ATOMS: atom_id res chain seq x y z
N MET A 1 16.39 -0.34 8.64
CA MET A 1 16.88 -1.34 7.68
C MET A 1 15.99 -1.30 6.45
N LYS A 2 16.52 -1.17 5.23
CA LYS A 2 15.72 -1.35 4.02
C LYS A 2 15.39 -2.85 3.92
N LYS A 3 14.17 -3.27 4.25
CA LYS A 3 13.70 -4.63 3.95
C LYS A 3 13.82 -4.80 2.43
N LYS A 4 14.72 -5.65 1.95
CA LYS A 4 14.80 -5.97 0.52
C LYS A 4 13.54 -6.77 0.19
N LEU A 5 12.62 -6.13 -0.53
CA LEU A 5 11.41 -6.80 -1.00
C LEU A 5 11.82 -7.87 -2.01
N GLU A 6 11.37 -9.11 -1.80
CA GLU A 6 11.59 -10.18 -2.76
C GLU A 6 10.94 -9.85 -4.12
N PRO A 7 11.45 -10.40 -5.23
CA PRO A 7 10.77 -10.33 -6.51
C PRO A 7 9.32 -10.81 -6.37
N PHE A 8 8.39 -10.06 -6.96
CA PHE A 8 6.96 -10.37 -6.93
C PHE A 8 6.37 -10.50 -8.34
N LEU A 9 6.93 -9.78 -9.31
CA LEU A 9 6.44 -9.85 -10.68
C LEU A 9 6.88 -11.17 -11.33
N PRO A 10 6.04 -11.76 -12.18
CA PRO A 10 6.42 -12.91 -12.97
C PRO A 10 7.51 -12.53 -13.99
N THR A 11 8.20 -13.54 -14.49
CA THR A 11 9.01 -13.44 -15.70
C THR A 11 8.12 -13.22 -16.93
N VAL A 12 8.74 -12.85 -18.05
CA VAL A 12 8.01 -12.65 -19.32
C VAL A 12 7.41 -13.98 -19.78
N GLU A 13 8.16 -15.07 -19.65
CA GLU A 13 7.75 -16.41 -20.03
C GLU A 13 6.54 -16.90 -19.21
N GLU A 14 6.59 -16.75 -17.88
CA GLU A 14 5.46 -17.09 -17.00
C GLU A 14 4.21 -16.27 -17.33
N PHE A 15 4.37 -14.97 -17.61
CA PHE A 15 3.25 -14.09 -17.93
C PHE A 15 2.60 -14.45 -19.27
N GLN A 16 3.39 -14.83 -20.28
CA GLN A 16 2.87 -15.25 -21.59
C GLN A 16 2.13 -16.59 -21.55
N GLN A 17 2.37 -17.42 -20.53
CA GLN A 17 1.72 -18.72 -20.36
C GLN A 17 0.40 -18.64 -19.59
N MET A 18 0.09 -17.49 -18.97
CA MET A 18 -1.16 -17.31 -18.22
C MET A 18 -2.38 -17.42 -19.12
N ASP A 19 -3.34 -18.24 -18.72
CA ASP A 19 -4.67 -18.22 -19.33
C ASP A 19 -5.52 -17.02 -18.87
N GLY A 20 -6.73 -16.89 -19.41
CA GLY A 20 -7.60 -15.76 -19.07
C GLY A 20 -8.00 -15.70 -17.59
N PHE A 21 -8.18 -16.84 -16.93
CA PHE A 21 -8.54 -16.89 -15.52
C PHE A 21 -7.33 -16.57 -14.64
N GLU A 22 -6.16 -17.10 -14.98
CA GLU A 22 -4.90 -16.79 -14.30
C GLU A 22 -4.52 -15.32 -14.42
N LEU A 23 -4.77 -14.71 -15.58
CA LEU A 23 -4.53 -13.28 -15.81
C LEU A 23 -5.42 -12.40 -14.91
N ASP A 24 -6.71 -12.71 -14.83
CA ASP A 24 -7.66 -11.96 -14.00
C ASP A 24 -7.32 -12.08 -12.50
N ASP A 25 -7.00 -13.28 -12.03
CA ASP A 25 -6.55 -13.52 -10.65
C ASP A 25 -5.23 -12.80 -10.34
N TRP A 26 -4.25 -12.89 -11.25
CA TRP A 26 -2.98 -12.20 -11.13
C TRP A 26 -3.18 -10.68 -11.06
N ALA A 27 -4.02 -10.10 -11.93
CA ALA A 27 -4.27 -8.65 -11.95
C ALA A 27 -4.88 -8.17 -10.63
N GLY A 28 -5.86 -8.90 -10.10
CA GLY A 28 -6.50 -8.58 -8.82
C GLY A 28 -5.52 -8.61 -7.64
N LYS A 29 -4.76 -9.70 -7.52
CA LYS A 29 -3.74 -9.85 -6.46
C LYS A 29 -2.62 -8.83 -6.59
N THR A 30 -2.11 -8.63 -7.81
CA THR A 30 -1.01 -7.71 -8.12
C THR A 30 -1.36 -6.29 -7.73
N ARG A 31 -2.59 -5.83 -8.00
CA ARG A 31 -3.02 -4.49 -7.59
C ARG A 31 -2.86 -4.25 -6.10
N ILE A 32 -3.29 -5.20 -5.27
CA ILE A 32 -3.21 -5.08 -3.80
C ILE A 32 -1.76 -5.11 -3.35
N VAL A 33 -0.99 -6.09 -3.83
CA VAL A 33 0.41 -6.27 -3.43
C VAL A 33 1.29 -5.09 -3.84
N LEU A 34 1.09 -4.51 -5.03
CA LEU A 34 1.87 -3.36 -5.47
C LEU A 34 1.62 -2.12 -4.61
N ILE A 35 0.38 -1.87 -4.18
CA ILE A 35 0.06 -0.79 -3.24
C ILE A 35 0.80 -1.00 -1.91
N GLU A 36 0.77 -2.22 -1.36
CA GLU A 36 1.48 -2.51 -0.11
C GLU A 36 3.00 -2.37 -0.27
N ARG A 37 3.56 -2.83 -1.39
CA ARG A 37 4.99 -2.73 -1.69
C ARG A 37 5.43 -1.28 -1.87
N GLU A 38 4.59 -0.43 -2.47
CA GLU A 38 4.84 1.01 -2.55
C GLU A 38 4.94 1.61 -1.15
N LYS A 39 3.95 1.33 -0.28
CA LYS A 39 3.97 1.75 1.13
C LYS A 39 5.21 1.25 1.88
N MET A 40 5.64 0.01 1.65
CA MET A 40 6.84 -0.57 2.27
C MET A 40 8.15 0.08 1.81
N ARG A 41 8.21 0.64 0.59
CA ARG A 41 9.43 1.30 0.07
C ARG A 41 9.70 2.62 0.76
N ASP A 42 8.66 3.41 1.03
CA ASP A 42 8.78 4.65 1.80
C ASP A 42 7.63 4.87 2.80
N PRO A 43 7.60 4.10 3.91
CA PRO A 43 6.50 4.17 4.87
C PRO A 43 6.33 5.56 5.49
N ARG A 44 7.42 6.31 5.61
CA ARG A 44 7.43 7.66 6.21
C ARG A 44 6.80 8.68 5.27
N PHE A 45 7.11 8.62 3.98
CA PHE A 45 6.47 9.47 2.98
C PHE A 45 4.96 9.23 2.96
N HIS A 46 4.52 7.97 2.90
CA HIS A 46 3.09 7.65 2.86
C HIS A 46 2.35 8.09 4.13
N LEU A 47 2.96 7.92 5.32
CA LEU A 47 2.39 8.44 6.57
C LEU A 47 2.25 9.97 6.52
N LYS A 48 3.29 10.70 6.15
CA LYS A 48 3.26 12.17 6.06
C LYS A 48 2.20 12.66 5.08
N ASN A 49 2.12 12.04 3.90
CA ASN A 49 1.16 12.41 2.89
C ASN A 49 -0.28 12.13 3.34
N GLY A 50 -0.55 10.94 3.90
CA GLY A 50 -1.87 10.58 4.42
C GLY A 50 -2.33 11.50 5.54
N VAL A 51 -1.46 11.80 6.51
CA VAL A 51 -1.76 12.74 7.59
C VAL A 51 -2.05 14.15 7.03
N SER A 52 -1.26 14.61 6.06
CA SER A 52 -1.48 15.91 5.42
C SER A 52 -2.84 16.00 4.73
N GLN A 53 -3.24 14.95 4.02
CA GLN A 53 -4.57 14.87 3.39
C GLN A 53 -5.69 14.93 4.43
N VAL A 54 -5.60 14.16 5.52
CA VAL A 54 -6.60 14.17 6.60
C VAL A 54 -6.70 15.55 7.25
N LEU A 55 -5.58 16.18 7.58
CA LEU A 55 -5.56 17.51 8.21
C LEU A 55 -6.13 18.60 7.31
N SER A 56 -5.90 18.49 5.99
CA SER A 56 -6.43 19.43 4.99
C SER A 56 -7.93 19.25 4.70
N ASN A 57 -8.53 18.14 5.14
CA ASN A 57 -9.92 17.83 4.85
C ASN A 57 -10.86 18.62 5.77
N LYS A 58 -11.49 19.65 5.21
CA LYS A 58 -12.44 20.54 5.92
C LYS A 58 -13.80 19.89 6.21
N ALA A 59 -14.11 18.76 5.59
CA ALA A 59 -15.37 18.05 5.81
C ALA A 59 -15.34 17.16 7.06
N LEU A 60 -14.15 16.91 7.63
CA LEU A 60 -13.98 16.09 8.83
C LEU A 60 -13.95 16.97 10.09
N SER A 61 -14.64 16.51 11.13
CA SER A 61 -14.45 17.00 12.50
C SER A 61 -13.07 16.63 13.05
N GLU A 62 -12.65 17.28 14.13
CA GLU A 62 -11.37 16.95 14.79
C GLU A 62 -11.34 15.50 15.28
N ALA A 63 -12.43 14.99 15.86
CA ALA A 63 -12.52 13.60 16.30
C ALA A 63 -12.37 12.59 15.13
N GLU A 64 -12.93 12.91 13.96
CA GLU A 64 -12.77 12.06 12.76
C GLU A 64 -11.33 12.11 12.23
N LYS A 65 -10.68 13.28 12.24
CA LYS A 65 -9.28 13.41 11.88
C LYS A 65 -8.39 12.58 12.81
N GLU A 66 -8.59 12.67 14.12
CA GLU A 66 -7.84 11.88 15.12
C GLU A 66 -7.98 10.38 14.86
N LYS A 67 -9.22 9.90 14.62
CA LYS A 67 -9.49 8.50 14.29
C LYS A 67 -8.77 8.05 13.02
N SER A 68 -8.84 8.85 11.95
CA SER A 68 -8.17 8.56 10.68
C SER A 68 -6.65 8.56 10.80
N ILE A 69 -6.08 9.53 11.53
CA ILE A 69 -4.63 9.59 11.78
C ILE A 69 -4.17 8.38 12.60
N LYS A 70 -4.93 7.96 13.61
CA LYS A 70 -4.61 6.74 14.37
C LYS A 70 -4.49 5.52 13.46
N ILE A 71 -5.43 5.34 12.52
CA ILE A 71 -5.40 4.21 11.56
C ILE A 71 -4.12 4.26 10.69
N LEU A 72 -3.73 5.45 10.22
CA LEU A 72 -2.51 5.63 9.42
C LEU A 72 -1.25 5.32 10.23
N ILE A 73 -1.20 5.71 11.51
CA ILE A 73 -0.08 5.42 12.41
C ILE A 73 -0.01 3.91 12.70
N ASP A 74 -1.14 3.27 12.96
CA ASP A 74 -1.21 1.81 13.18
C ASP A 74 -0.72 1.05 11.93
N GLU A 75 -1.11 1.48 10.72
CA GLU A 75 -0.61 0.90 9.46
C GLU A 75 0.90 1.11 9.30
N TYR A 76 1.41 2.31 9.60
CA TYR A 76 2.85 2.60 9.56
C TYR A 76 3.64 1.65 10.48
N TYR A 77 3.21 1.48 11.73
CA TYR A 77 3.89 0.57 12.65
C TYR A 77 3.77 -0.90 12.23
N ARG A 78 2.64 -1.31 11.64
CA ARG A 78 2.49 -2.65 11.04
C ARG A 78 3.53 -2.91 9.96
N ILE A 79 3.80 -1.92 9.09
CA ILE A 79 4.77 -2.04 8.00
C ILE A 79 6.22 -2.04 8.53
N MET A 80 6.50 -1.23 9.55
CA MET A 80 7.84 -1.03 10.09
C MET A 80 8.32 -2.17 11.01
N ARG A 81 7.41 -2.96 11.57
CA ARG A 81 7.70 -4.19 12.33
C ARG A 81 8.12 -5.29 11.36
#